data_AF-A0A6H5ICH3-F1
#
_entry.id   AF-A0A6H5ICH3-F1
#
_cell.length_a   1.000
_cell.length_b   1.000
_cell.length_c   1.000
_cell.angle_alpha   90.00
_cell.angle_beta   90.00
_cell.angle_gamma   90.00
#
_symmetry.space_group_name_H-M   'P 1'
#
loop_
_entity.id
_entity.type
_entity.pdbx_description
1 polymer ?
#
loop_
_entity_poly.entity_id
_entity_poly.type
_entity_poly.pdbx_seq_one_letter_code
_entity_poly.pdbx_strand_id
1 'polypeptide(L)'
;MYRLPIETHLEELATSLHLNITICTGEVTTPNEEDRPNIIREAHDSAVAGHKGMIKTYHRIREIYYWPNMMEEIRRYVKTCHD
;
A
#
# COMPACT_ATOMS: atom_id res chain seq x y z
N MET A 1 1.63 -31.30 -2.74
CA MET A 1 1.14 -30.28 -1.79
C MET A 1 0.19 -29.37 -2.53
N TYR A 2 -1.12 -29.53 -2.33
CA TYR A 2 -2.13 -28.69 -3.00
C TYR A 2 -2.23 -27.36 -2.24
N ARG A 3 -1.82 -26.26 -2.86
CA ARG A 3 -2.01 -24.91 -2.31
C ARG A 3 -3.43 -24.49 -2.72
N LEU A 4 -4.36 -24.47 -1.77
CA LEU A 4 -5.72 -23.99 -2.03
C LEU A 4 -5.70 -22.45 -2.21
N PRO A 5 -6.63 -21.88 -2.98
CA PRO A 5 -6.72 -20.43 -3.18
C PRO A 5 -6.85 -19.70 -1.83
N ILE A 6 -6.21 -18.54 -1.67
CA ILE A 6 -6.25 -17.73 -0.43
C ILE A 6 -7.69 -17.47 0.01
N GLU A 7 -8.62 -17.29 -0.93
CA GLU A 7 -10.05 -17.08 -0.70
C GLU A 7 -10.66 -18.20 0.18
N THR A 8 -10.34 -19.47 -0.10
CA THR A 8 -10.88 -20.60 0.67
C THR A 8 -10.44 -20.59 2.14
N HIS A 9 -9.19 -20.24 2.42
CA HIS A 9 -8.71 -20.12 3.80
C HIS A 9 -9.33 -18.92 4.52
N LEU A 10 -9.61 -17.83 3.80
CA LEU A 10 -10.23 -16.64 4.39
C LEU A 10 -11.71 -16.88 4.74
N GLU A 11 -12.44 -17.65 3.93
CA GLU A 11 -13.82 -18.06 4.21
C GLU A 11 -13.92 -18.96 5.46
N GLU A 12 -13.00 -19.90 5.62
CA GLU A 12 -12.90 -20.75 6.82
C GLU A 12 -12.64 -19.91 8.08
N LEU A 13 -11.69 -18.96 8.00
CA LEU A 13 -11.37 -18.07 9.12
C LEU A 13 -12.53 -17.14 9.49
N ALA A 14 -13.22 -16.57 8.48
CA ALA A 14 -14.40 -15.74 8.69
C ALA A 14 -15.50 -16.50 9.44
N THR A 15 -15.75 -17.75 9.01
CA THR A 15 -16.74 -18.64 9.63
C THR A 15 -16.36 -19.01 11.05
N SER A 16 -15.10 -19.38 11.29
CA SER A 16 -14.63 -19.78 12.62
C SER A 16 -14.67 -18.65 13.65
N LEU A 17 -14.41 -17.41 13.24
CA LEU A 17 -14.31 -16.26 14.14
C LEU A 17 -15.60 -15.44 14.24
N HIS A 18 -16.65 -15.80 13.49
CA HIS A 18 -17.86 -14.98 13.35
C HIS A 18 -17.52 -13.52 12.96
N LEU A 19 -16.53 -13.36 12.08
CA LEU A 19 -16.08 -12.07 11.58
C LEU A 19 -16.52 -11.88 10.13
N ASN A 20 -16.99 -10.68 9.80
CA ASN A 20 -17.21 -10.29 8.41
C ASN A 20 -15.88 -9.79 7.83
N ILE A 21 -15.29 -10.57 6.93
CA ILE A 21 -14.11 -10.19 6.18
C ILE A 21 -14.55 -9.65 4.81
N THR A 22 -14.36 -8.35 4.59
CA THR A 22 -14.58 -7.72 3.27
C THR A 22 -13.25 -7.65 2.53
N ILE A 23 -13.14 -8.34 1.39
CA ILE A 23 -11.95 -8.31 0.54
C ILE A 23 -12.17 -7.26 -0.57
N CYS A 24 -11.33 -6.24 -0.61
CA CYS A 24 -11.30 -5.29 -1.72
C CYS A 24 -10.43 -5.87 -2.84
N THR A 25 -11.00 -6.04 -4.03
CA THR A 25 -10.38 -6.70 -5.21
C THR A 25 -9.33 -5.86 -5.93
N GLY A 26 -8.78 -4.83 -5.30
CA GLY A 26 -7.66 -4.07 -5.88
C GLY A 26 -6.41 -4.95 -5.88
N GLU A 27 -5.83 -5.22 -7.06
CA GLU A 27 -4.51 -5.86 -7.17
C GLU A 27 -3.45 -4.90 -6.63
N VAL A 28 -3.17 -4.98 -5.33
CA VAL A 28 -2.08 -4.24 -4.68
C VAL A 28 -0.94 -5.19 -4.38
N THR A 29 0.28 -4.79 -4.76
CA THR A 29 1.50 -5.55 -4.48
C THR A 29 2.13 -5.04 -3.18
N THR A 30 2.68 -5.95 -2.38
CA THR A 30 3.54 -5.55 -1.26
C THR A 30 4.98 -5.48 -1.76
N PRO A 31 5.58 -4.28 -1.89
CA PRO A 31 6.96 -4.15 -2.35
C PRO A 31 7.93 -4.63 -1.27
N ASN A 32 9.15 -5.01 -1.67
CA ASN A 32 10.22 -5.27 -0.72
C ASN A 32 10.60 -3.98 0.02
N GLU A 33 11.17 -4.10 1.22
CA GLU A 33 11.52 -2.93 2.04
C GLU A 33 12.52 -2.01 1.35
N GLU A 34 13.44 -2.59 0.58
CA GLU A 34 14.48 -1.89 -0.20
C GLU A 34 13.90 -1.03 -1.34
N ASP A 35 12.73 -1.40 -1.86
CA ASP A 35 12.08 -0.72 -2.99
C ASP A 35 11.25 0.48 -2.54
N ARG A 36 10.76 0.48 -1.28
CA ARG A 36 9.84 1.51 -0.74
C ARG A 36 10.38 2.94 -0.90
N PRO A 37 11.65 3.26 -0.60
CA PRO A 37 12.16 4.63 -0.74
C PRO A 37 12.06 5.14 -2.19
N ASN A 38 12.36 4.27 -3.16
CA ASN A 38 12.28 4.61 -4.58
C ASN A 38 10.83 4.83 -5.04
N ILE A 39 9.91 3.96 -4.61
CA ILE A 39 8.48 4.09 -4.89
C ILE A 39 7.95 5.42 -4.34
N ILE A 40 8.31 5.78 -3.09
CA ILE A 40 7.88 7.03 -2.46
C ILE A 40 8.44 8.24 -3.24
N ARG A 41 9.74 8.22 -3.57
CA ARG A 41 10.40 9.28 -4.34
C ARG A 41 9.75 9.48 -5.70
N GLU A 42 9.53 8.42 -6.48
CA GLU A 42 8.94 8.54 -7.82
C GLU A 42 7.50 9.07 -7.79
N ALA A 43 6.70 8.61 -6.82
CA ALA A 43 5.35 9.11 -6.62
C ALA A 43 5.35 10.61 -6.26
N HIS A 44 6.31 11.01 -5.42
CA HIS A 44 6.54 12.39 -4.97
C HIS A 44 7.08 13.30 -6.09
N ASP A 45 8.00 12.85 -6.92
CA ASP A 45 8.72 13.73 -7.87
C ASP A 45 8.04 13.82 -9.25
N SER A 46 7.09 12.93 -9.55
CA SER A 46 6.37 12.90 -10.83
C SER A 46 5.78 14.27 -11.26
N ALA A 47 6.15 14.79 -12.43
CA ALA A 47 5.80 16.14 -12.93
C ALA A 47 4.31 16.52 -12.92
N VAL A 48 3.39 15.55 -12.83
CA VAL A 48 1.93 15.75 -12.83
C VAL A 48 1.40 16.41 -11.55
N ALA A 49 2.22 16.55 -10.51
CA ALA A 49 1.75 17.20 -9.30
C ALA A 49 2.70 18.31 -8.84
N GLY A 50 2.27 19.56 -9.02
CA GLY A 50 2.89 20.69 -8.33
C GLY A 50 2.71 20.58 -6.82
N HIS A 51 3.59 21.25 -6.05
CA HIS A 51 3.62 21.38 -4.58
C HIS A 51 2.87 20.24 -3.87
N LYS A 52 3.47 19.04 -3.89
CA LYS A 52 2.77 17.80 -3.59
C LYS A 52 2.70 17.53 -2.09
N GLY A 53 1.50 17.68 -1.54
CA GLY A 53 1.22 17.24 -0.18
C GLY A 53 1.26 15.72 -0.03
N MET A 54 1.66 15.26 1.15
CA MET A 54 1.69 13.85 1.60
C MET A 54 0.48 13.01 1.17
N ILE A 55 -0.73 13.58 1.22
CA ILE A 55 -1.98 12.88 0.86
C ILE A 55 -1.99 12.44 -0.60
N LYS A 56 -1.52 13.30 -1.53
CA LYS A 56 -1.49 12.96 -2.96
C LYS A 56 -0.50 11.84 -3.24
N THR A 57 0.68 11.89 -2.60
CA THR A 57 1.70 10.83 -2.68
C THR A 57 1.15 9.50 -2.16
N TYR A 58 0.44 9.52 -1.03
CA TYR A 58 -0.21 8.34 -0.47
C TYR A 58 -1.24 7.72 -1.42
N HIS A 59 -2.17 8.51 -1.96
CA HIS A 59 -3.21 7.95 -2.84
C HIS A 59 -2.64 7.30 -4.10
N ARG A 60 -1.63 7.92 -4.72
CA ARG A 60 -0.96 7.36 -5.90
C ARG A 60 -0.28 6.03 -5.61
N ILE A 61 0.42 5.93 -4.49
CA ILE A 61 1.08 4.68 -4.10
C ILE A 61 0.02 3.61 -3.78
N ARG A 62 -1.07 3.99 -3.12
CA ARG A 62 -2.14 3.08 -2.69
C ARG A 62 -2.90 2.42 -3.83
N GLU A 63 -2.87 2.98 -5.04
CA GLU A 63 -3.46 2.39 -6.23
C GLU A 63 -2.79 1.08 -6.64
N ILE A 64 -1.50 0.91 -6.33
CA ILE A 64 -0.67 -0.20 -6.84
C ILE A 64 0.00 -0.97 -5.69
N TYR A 65 0.28 -0.31 -4.56
CA TYR A 65 1.06 -0.86 -3.47
C TYR A 65 0.40 -0.76 -2.10
N TYR A 66 0.81 -1.67 -1.22
CA TYR A 66 0.50 -1.60 0.20
C TYR A 66 1.63 -2.17 1.06
N TRP A 67 1.91 -1.49 2.17
CA TRP A 67 2.67 -2.06 3.27
C TRP A 67 2.20 -1.49 4.62
N PRO A 68 2.42 -2.21 5.73
CA PRO A 68 2.19 -1.68 7.08
C PRO A 68 2.97 -0.38 7.28
N ASN A 69 2.36 0.61 7.94
CA ASN A 69 2.97 1.92 8.22
C ASN A 69 3.31 2.79 6.99
N MET A 70 2.84 2.44 5.79
CA MET A 70 3.08 3.20 4.56
C MET A 70 2.83 4.71 4.68
N MET A 71 1.75 5.12 5.34
CA MET A 71 1.44 6.54 5.49
C MET A 71 2.45 7.29 6.38
N GLU A 72 3.00 6.63 7.40
CA GLU A 72 4.04 7.21 8.27
C GLU A 72 5.38 7.31 7.53
N GLU A 73 5.75 6.28 6.75
CA GLU A 73 6.96 6.32 5.92
C GLU A 73 6.89 7.43 4.86
N ILE A 74 5.76 7.57 4.17
CA ILE A 74 5.54 8.66 3.20
C ILE A 74 5.58 10.02 3.91
N ARG A 75 4.94 10.17 5.07
CA ARG A 75 4.97 11.40 5.87
C ARG A 75 6.41 11.80 6.21
N ARG A 76 7.22 10.83 6.65
CA ARG A 76 8.64 11.05 7.00
C ARG A 76 9.42 11.54 5.79
N TYR A 77 9.26 10.88 4.64
CA TYR A 77 9.92 11.25 3.40
C TYR A 77 9.57 12.68 2.97
N VAL A 78 8.28 13.00 2.90
CA VAL A 78 7.80 14.33 2.46
C VAL A 78 8.27 15.43 3.40
N LYS A 79 8.36 15.17 4.72
CA LYS A 79 8.87 16.14 5.70
C LYS A 79 10.36 16.44 5.52
N THR A 80 11.14 15.49 5.01
CA THR A 80 12.59 15.65 4.75
C THR A 80 12.89 16.15 3.34
N CYS A 81 11.87 16.26 2.48
CA CYS A 81 12.03 16.79 1.14
C CYS A 81 12.18 18.32 1.19
N HIS A 82 13.07 18.86 0.36
CA HIS A 82 13.39 20.29 0.29
C HIS A 82 12.87 20.95 -1.00
N ASP A 83 11.90 20.33 -1.67
CA ASP A 83 11.21 20.87 -2.85
C ASP A 83 10.50 22.21 -2.58
#